data_AF-A0A2Z4V784-F1
#
_entry.id   AF-A0A2Z4V784-F1
#
_cell.length_a   1.000
_cell.length_b   1.000
_cell.length_c   1.000
_cell.angle_alpha   90.00
_cell.angle_beta   90.00
_cell.angle_gamma   90.00
#
_symmetry.space_group_name_H-M   'P 1'
#
loop_
_entity.id
_entity.type
_entity.pdbx_description
1 polymer ?
#
loop_
_entity_poly.entity_id
_entity_poly.type
_entity_poly.pdbx_seq_one_letter_code
_entity_poly.pdbx_strand_id
1 'polypeptide(L)'
;MSDPMTVLAMTGATTVVAAMATSAWDGTRERVVELFRRRGDERSTALAAQLDGDAELIAGEGEDTDGVREDLVRPWARRIGALLREHPEAADELRALIEEVSVPPAAQQWSQHITAHAGGAAFGAQGPGSSVHVHHHRPAAGEYPAPA
;
A
#
# COMPACT_ATOMS: atom_id res chain seq x y z
N MET A 1 -9.13 14.73 27.30
CA MET A 1 -8.07 14.85 26.28
C MET A 1 -7.52 13.45 26.07
N SER A 2 -7.72 12.86 24.90
CA SER A 2 -7.13 11.55 24.58
C SER A 2 -5.61 11.70 24.56
N ASP A 3 -4.91 10.78 25.22
CA ASP A 3 -3.44 10.76 25.23
C ASP A 3 -2.91 10.56 23.79
N PRO A 4 -1.91 11.35 23.33
CA PRO A 4 -1.40 11.28 21.97
C PRO A 4 -0.93 9.88 21.54
N MET A 5 -0.40 9.07 22.46
CA MET A 5 -0.01 7.68 22.15
C MET A 5 -1.23 6.79 21.91
N THR A 6 -2.34 7.04 22.62
CA THR A 6 -3.62 6.35 22.38
C THR A 6 -4.17 6.66 21.00
N VAL A 7 -4.08 7.92 20.56
CA VAL A 7 -4.49 8.31 19.20
C VAL A 7 -3.61 7.62 18.16
N LEU A 8 -2.28 7.66 18.34
CA LEU A 8 -1.35 7.01 17.43
C LEU A 8 -1.58 5.50 17.34
N ALA A 9 -1.85 4.85 18.47
CA ALA A 9 -2.14 3.42 18.50
C ALA A 9 -3.44 3.07 17.75
N MET A 10 -4.48 3.90 17.89
CA MET A 10 -5.73 3.73 17.14
C MET A 10 -5.51 3.91 15.63
N THR A 11 -4.80 4.97 15.23
CA THR A 11 -4.47 5.20 13.82
C THR A 11 -3.66 4.05 13.25
N GLY A 12 -2.61 3.62 13.94
CA GLY A 12 -1.78 2.48 13.53
C GLY A 12 -2.57 1.19 13.38
N ALA A 13 -3.51 0.92 14.30
CA ALA A 13 -4.37 -0.26 14.21
C ALA A 13 -5.29 -0.21 12.98
N THR A 14 -5.93 0.94 12.72
CA THR A 14 -6.75 1.12 11.52
C THR A 14 -5.93 0.95 10.25
N THR A 15 -4.70 1.48 10.20
CA THR A 15 -3.79 1.32 9.07
C THR A 15 -3.44 -0.14 8.82
N VAL A 16 -3.04 -0.88 9.87
CA VAL A 16 -2.66 -2.31 9.74
C VAL A 16 -3.84 -3.14 9.24
N VAL A 17 -5.03 -2.95 9.81
CA VAL A 17 -6.25 -3.66 9.40
C VAL A 17 -6.67 -3.30 7.99
N ALA A 18 -6.54 -2.03 7.58
CA ALA A 18 -6.81 -1.62 6.20
C ALA A 18 -5.82 -2.28 5.23
N ALA A 19 -4.53 -2.33 5.57
CA ALA A 19 -3.49 -2.90 4.74
C ALA A 19 -3.71 -4.39 4.44
N MET A 20 -4.25 -5.16 5.40
CA MET A 20 -4.58 -6.59 5.24
C MET A 20 -5.50 -6.87 4.05
N ALA A 21 -6.32 -5.90 3.64
CA ALA A 21 -7.22 -6.02 2.50
C ALA A 21 -6.60 -5.57 1.16
N THR A 22 -5.30 -5.26 1.14
CA THR A 22 -4.63 -4.64 -0.01
C THR A 22 -3.36 -5.40 -0.38
N SER A 23 -2.83 -5.10 -1.57
CA SER A 23 -1.53 -5.61 -2.00
C SER A 23 -0.34 -5.06 -1.18
N ALA A 24 -0.55 -4.04 -0.33
CA ALA A 24 0.49 -3.53 0.57
C ALA A 24 0.66 -4.40 1.84
N TRP A 25 -0.17 -5.44 2.00
CA TRP A 25 -0.19 -6.27 3.20
C TRP A 25 1.17 -6.90 3.53
N ASP A 26 1.82 -7.55 2.57
CA ASP A 26 3.06 -8.30 2.84
C ASP A 26 4.16 -7.41 3.41
N GLY A 27 4.39 -6.24 2.81
CA GLY A 27 5.36 -5.26 3.31
C GLY A 27 4.96 -4.65 4.66
N THR A 28 3.65 -4.39 4.85
CA THR A 28 3.12 -3.90 6.13
C THR A 28 3.34 -4.92 7.25
N ARG A 29 3.08 -6.20 6.98
CA ARG A 29 3.23 -7.29 7.93
C ARG A 29 4.67 -7.41 8.41
N GLU A 30 5.64 -7.39 7.50
CA GLU A 30 7.07 -7.44 7.85
C GLU A 30 7.47 -6.31 8.79
N ARG A 31 7.06 -5.08 8.47
CA ARG A 31 7.30 -3.88 9.30
C ARG A 31 6.67 -4.00 10.68
N VAL A 32 5.44 -4.50 10.78
CA VAL A 32 4.77 -4.71 12.08
C VAL A 32 5.49 -5.78 12.89
N VAL A 33 5.91 -6.88 12.28
CA VAL A 33 6.68 -7.93 12.97
C VAL A 33 8.01 -7.36 13.49
N GLU A 34 8.73 -6.58 12.68
CA GLU A 34 9.95 -5.89 13.08
C GLU A 34 9.71 -4.94 14.25
N LEU A 35 8.63 -4.14 14.19
CA LEU A 35 8.24 -3.20 15.24
C LEU A 35 8.10 -3.91 16.60
N PHE A 36 7.52 -5.11 16.61
CA PHE A 36 7.27 -5.91 17.81
C PHE A 36 8.43 -6.83 18.22
N ARG A 37 9.48 -7.02 17.42
CA ARG A 37 10.69 -7.76 17.84
C ARG A 37 11.32 -7.19 19.10
N ARG A 38 11.11 -5.91 19.38
CA ARG A 38 11.52 -5.25 20.64
C ARG A 38 11.01 -5.95 21.90
N ARG A 39 9.88 -6.66 21.79
CA ARG A 39 9.31 -7.47 22.90
C ARG A 39 9.86 -8.89 22.99
N GLY A 40 10.82 -9.27 22.15
CA GLY A 40 11.44 -10.59 22.08
C GLY A 40 11.03 -11.40 20.86
N ASP A 41 11.98 -12.20 20.34
CA ASP A 41 11.82 -12.93 19.07
C ASP A 41 10.67 -13.97 19.09
N GLU A 42 10.48 -14.72 20.19
CA GLU A 42 9.37 -15.68 20.31
C GLU A 42 7.99 -15.03 20.15
N ARG A 43 7.82 -13.82 20.70
CA ARG A 43 6.56 -13.06 20.59
C ARG A 43 6.34 -12.54 19.17
N SER A 44 7.41 -12.26 18.44
CA SER A 44 7.32 -11.81 17.04
C SER A 44 6.82 -12.91 16.11
N THR A 45 7.25 -14.16 16.31
CA THR A 45 6.74 -15.32 15.55
C THR A 45 5.24 -15.56 15.79
N ALA A 46 4.81 -15.52 17.05
CA ALA A 46 3.38 -15.66 17.38
C ALA A 46 2.55 -14.50 16.82
N LEU A 47 3.09 -13.28 16.79
CA LEU A 47 2.45 -12.13 16.19
C LEU A 47 2.31 -12.28 14.67
N ALA A 48 3.34 -12.78 14.00
CA ALA A 48 3.33 -13.00 12.56
C ALA A 48 2.21 -13.97 12.16
N ALA A 49 2.06 -15.09 12.88
CA ALA A 49 0.97 -16.04 12.66
C ALA A 49 -0.42 -15.44 12.96
N GLN A 50 -0.52 -14.56 13.97
CA GLN A 50 -1.78 -13.86 14.25
C GLN A 50 -2.14 -12.86 13.14
N LEU A 51 -1.16 -12.10 12.65
CA LEU A 51 -1.33 -11.18 11.53
C LEU A 51 -1.83 -11.93 10.28
N ASP A 52 -1.25 -13.10 9.97
CA ASP A 52 -1.69 -13.94 8.85
C ASP A 52 -3.14 -14.39 9.01
N GLY A 53 -3.51 -14.91 10.18
CA GLY A 53 -4.88 -15.33 10.45
C GLY A 53 -5.89 -14.17 10.36
N ASP A 54 -5.56 -13.00 10.90
CA ASP A 54 -6.40 -11.80 10.81
C ASP A 54 -6.59 -11.35 9.34
N ALA A 55 -5.53 -11.44 8.52
CA ALA A 55 -5.60 -11.14 7.10
C ALA A 55 -6.44 -12.15 6.32
N GLU A 56 -6.32 -13.45 6.62
CA GLU A 56 -7.15 -14.50 6.05
C GLU A 56 -8.64 -14.30 6.38
N LEU A 57 -8.95 -13.88 7.61
CA LEU A 57 -10.32 -13.55 8.02
C LEU A 57 -10.90 -12.39 7.19
N ILE A 58 -10.09 -11.36 6.92
CA ILE A 58 -10.50 -10.23 6.09
C ILE A 58 -10.63 -10.64 4.61
N ALA A 59 -9.79 -11.55 4.13
CA ALA A 59 -9.81 -12.04 2.75
C ALA A 59 -10.93 -13.05 2.48
N GLY A 60 -11.55 -13.63 3.51
CA GLY A 60 -12.65 -14.58 3.37
C GLY A 60 -13.85 -14.02 2.61
N GLU A 61 -14.48 -14.85 1.78
CA GLU A 61 -15.60 -14.50 0.88
C GLU A 61 -16.96 -14.30 1.61
N GLY A 62 -16.96 -13.83 2.86
CA GLY A 62 -18.18 -13.54 3.62
C GLY A 62 -18.74 -12.15 3.32
N GLU A 63 -20.06 -11.96 3.48
CA GLU A 63 -20.72 -10.65 3.29
C GLU A 63 -20.30 -9.57 4.31
N ASP A 64 -19.62 -9.93 5.41
CA ASP A 64 -19.34 -9.03 6.53
C ASP A 64 -17.84 -8.71 6.72
N THR A 65 -17.12 -8.41 5.63
CA THR A 65 -15.71 -7.99 5.70
C THR A 65 -15.52 -6.73 6.54
N ASP A 66 -16.46 -5.79 6.49
CA ASP A 66 -16.35 -4.53 7.24
C ASP A 66 -16.55 -4.75 8.75
N GLY A 67 -17.49 -5.61 9.18
CA GLY A 67 -17.63 -6.00 10.58
C GLY A 67 -16.37 -6.68 11.13
N VAL A 68 -15.78 -7.59 10.35
CA VAL A 68 -14.50 -8.24 10.71
C VAL A 68 -13.39 -7.21 10.89
N ARG A 69 -13.27 -6.21 10.00
CA ARG A 69 -12.28 -5.14 10.15
C ARG A 69 -12.52 -4.34 11.43
N GLU A 70 -13.74 -3.93 11.71
CA GLU A 70 -14.09 -3.17 12.92
C GLU A 70 -13.73 -3.93 14.20
N ASP A 71 -13.99 -5.24 14.22
CA ASP A 71 -13.69 -6.13 15.34
C ASP A 71 -12.18 -6.30 15.58
N LEU A 72 -11.36 -6.19 14.53
CA LEU A 72 -9.90 -6.31 14.61
C LEU A 72 -9.20 -5.01 15.04
N VAL A 73 -9.77 -3.83 14.76
CA VAL A 73 -9.14 -2.54 15.09
C VAL A 73 -8.90 -2.39 16.60
N ARG A 74 -9.88 -2.73 17.44
CA ARG A 74 -9.76 -2.53 18.90
C ARG A 74 -8.72 -3.44 19.56
N PRO A 75 -8.66 -4.76 19.26
CA PRO A 75 -7.55 -5.63 19.67
C PRO A 75 -6.18 -5.09 19.25
N TRP A 76 -6.03 -4.67 17.99
CA TRP A 76 -4.76 -4.14 17.47
C TRP A 76 -4.33 -2.85 18.17
N ALA A 77 -5.26 -1.91 18.37
CA ALA A 77 -4.98 -0.66 19.07
C ALA A 77 -4.51 -0.90 20.51
N ARG A 78 -5.09 -1.88 21.22
CA ARG A 78 -4.62 -2.26 22.57
C ARG A 78 -3.21 -2.83 22.55
N ARG A 79 -2.88 -3.65 21.55
CA ARG A 79 -1.55 -4.26 21.39
C ARG A 79 -0.49 -3.21 21.08
N ILE A 80 -0.77 -2.33 20.12
CA ILE A 80 0.11 -1.23 19.75
C ILE A 80 0.26 -0.23 20.91
N GLY A 81 -0.83 0.12 21.59
CA GLY A 81 -0.77 1.00 22.77
C GLY A 81 0.03 0.39 23.93
N ALA A 82 0.01 -0.94 24.09
CA ALA A 82 0.90 -1.61 25.02
C ALA A 82 2.36 -1.53 24.58
N LEU A 83 2.64 -1.71 23.28
CA LEU A 83 4.00 -1.58 22.74
C LEU A 83 4.56 -0.18 22.99
N LEU A 84 3.81 0.88 22.64
CA LEU A 84 4.25 2.27 22.80
C LEU A 84 4.46 2.67 24.27
N ARG A 85 3.75 2.06 25.21
CA ARG A 85 3.97 2.30 26.66
C ARG A 85 5.26 1.68 27.16
N GLU A 86 5.66 0.53 26.61
CA GLU A 86 6.91 -0.14 26.96
C GLU A 86 8.11 0.42 26.19
N HIS A 87 7.88 0.84 24.94
CA HIS A 87 8.87 1.32 23.98
C HIS A 87 8.38 2.62 23.32
N PRO A 88 8.46 3.77 24.00
CA PRO A 88 8.02 5.05 23.43
C PRO A 88 8.75 5.42 22.13
N GLU A 89 9.99 4.95 21.96
CA GLU A 89 10.81 5.12 20.75
C GLU A 89 10.16 4.50 19.49
N ALA A 90 9.31 3.49 19.65
CA ALA A 90 8.61 2.84 18.53
C ALA A 90 7.53 3.75 17.90
N ALA A 91 7.21 4.90 18.51
CA ALA A 91 6.22 5.83 17.99
C ALA A 91 6.62 6.41 16.63
N ASP A 92 7.89 6.72 16.41
CA ASP A 92 8.36 7.32 15.16
C ASP A 92 8.32 6.30 14.01
N GLU A 93 8.71 5.06 14.29
CA GLU A 93 8.59 3.95 13.33
C GLU A 93 7.14 3.65 12.97
N LEU A 94 6.23 3.68 13.95
CA LEU A 94 4.80 3.50 13.69
C LEU A 94 4.24 4.64 12.82
N ARG A 95 4.68 5.88 13.03
CA ARG A 95 4.27 7.00 12.16
C ARG A 95 4.78 6.81 10.73
N ALA A 96 6.03 6.37 10.57
CA ALA A 96 6.59 6.07 9.25
C ALA A 96 5.81 4.96 8.54
N LEU A 97 5.44 3.89 9.25
CA LEU A 97 4.57 2.83 8.71
C LEU A 97 3.20 3.37 8.28
N ILE A 98 2.58 4.22 9.11
CA ILE A 98 1.29 4.83 8.79
C ILE A 98 1.38 5.67 7.51
N GLU A 99 2.44 6.47 7.39
CA GLU A 99 2.68 7.29 6.21
C GLU A 99 2.90 6.42 4.96
N GLU A 100 3.75 5.39 5.04
CA GLU A 100 4.05 4.46 3.95
C GLU A 100 2.79 3.78 3.39
N VAL A 101 1.90 3.30 4.26
CA VAL A 101 0.64 2.64 3.86
C VAL A 101 -0.40 3.65 3.37
N SER A 102 -0.41 4.86 3.91
CA SER A 102 -1.37 5.92 3.52
C SER A 102 -1.03 6.55 2.17
N VAL A 103 0.22 6.44 1.71
CA VAL A 103 0.59 6.82 0.36
C VAL A 103 -0.04 5.80 -0.58
N PRO A 104 -0.96 6.23 -1.49
CA PRO A 104 -1.49 5.32 -2.49
C PRO A 104 -0.31 4.71 -3.25
N PRO A 105 -0.27 3.38 -3.48
CA PRO A 105 0.79 2.78 -4.28
C PRO A 105 0.88 3.58 -5.55
N ALA A 106 2.05 4.20 -5.81
CA ALA A 106 2.24 5.17 -6.88
C ALA A 106 1.50 4.64 -8.10
N ALA A 107 0.39 5.29 -8.46
CA ALA A 107 -0.54 4.78 -9.46
C ALA A 107 0.31 4.38 -10.66
N GLN A 108 0.39 3.07 -10.95
CA GLN A 108 1.36 2.51 -11.88
C GLN A 108 1.35 3.38 -13.13
N GLN A 109 2.39 4.22 -13.27
CA GLN A 109 2.44 5.18 -14.36
C GLN A 109 2.76 4.38 -15.61
N TRP A 110 1.71 3.93 -16.28
CA TRP A 110 1.84 3.16 -17.51
C TRP A 110 2.29 4.10 -18.63
N SER A 111 3.59 4.09 -18.94
CA SER A 111 4.12 4.79 -20.11
C SER A 111 4.06 3.86 -21.32
N GLN A 112 3.10 4.11 -22.22
CA GLN A 112 2.99 3.39 -23.48
C GLN A 112 3.63 4.20 -24.61
N HIS A 113 4.75 3.73 -25.13
CA HIS A 113 5.35 4.29 -26.35
C HIS A 113 4.75 3.58 -27.56
N ILE A 114 3.97 4.29 -28.39
CA ILE A 114 3.42 3.75 -29.63
C ILE A 114 4.05 4.49 -30.81
N THR A 115 4.80 3.75 -31.62
CA THR A 115 5.36 4.27 -32.88
C THR A 115 4.55 3.71 -34.03
N ALA A 116 3.80 4.57 -34.71
CA ALA A 116 3.07 4.20 -35.92
C ALA A 116 3.86 4.61 -37.17
N HIS A 117 4.00 3.69 -38.13
CA HIS A 117 4.68 3.94 -39.40
C HIS A 117 3.67 3.92 -40.57
N ALA A 118 4.05 4.54 -41.70
CA ALA A 118 3.34 4.46 -42.99
C ALA A 118 1.82 4.71 -42.92
N GLY A 119 1.39 5.75 -42.19
CA GLY A 119 -0.03 6.12 -42.06
C GLY A 119 -0.82 5.32 -41.02
N GLY A 120 -0.16 4.53 -40.17
CA GLY A 120 -0.80 3.83 -39.06
C GLY A 120 -1.40 4.79 -38.02
N ALA A 121 -2.56 4.43 -37.47
CA ALA A 121 -3.20 5.13 -36.36
C ALA A 121 -3.07 4.30 -35.08
N ALA A 122 -2.81 4.97 -33.96
CA ALA A 122 -2.79 4.39 -32.63
C ALA A 122 -4.04 4.81 -31.86
N PHE A 123 -4.73 3.84 -31.25
CA PHE A 123 -5.90 4.07 -30.41
C PHE A 123 -5.62 3.54 -29.01
N GLY A 124 -5.70 4.40 -27.99
CA GLY A 124 -5.56 4.02 -26.60
C GLY A 124 -6.81 4.42 -25.81
N ALA A 125 -7.39 3.49 -25.06
CA ALA A 125 -8.44 3.80 -24.09
C ALA A 125 -7.79 3.96 -22.71
N GLN A 126 -7.93 5.13 -22.11
CA GLN A 126 -7.38 5.43 -20.78
C GLN A 126 -8.51 5.83 -19.83
N GLY A 127 -8.45 5.37 -18.58
CA GLY A 127 -9.52 5.54 -17.59
C GLY A 127 -9.69 6.98 -17.07
N PRO A 128 -10.62 7.22 -16.14
CA PRO A 128 -10.83 8.53 -15.53
C PRO A 128 -9.56 9.07 -14.87
N GLY A 129 -9.25 10.36 -15.08
CA GLY A 129 -8.09 11.04 -14.50
C GLY A 129 -6.78 10.91 -15.29
N SER A 130 -6.81 10.32 -16.49
CA SER A 130 -5.62 10.15 -17.34
C SER A 130 -5.29 11.42 -18.15
N SER A 131 -4.00 11.66 -18.40
CA SER A 131 -3.50 12.71 -19.31
C SER A 131 -2.66 12.12 -20.44
N VAL A 132 -2.96 12.49 -21.69
CA VAL A 132 -2.22 12.02 -22.87
C VAL A 132 -1.22 13.09 -23.33
N HIS A 133 0.07 12.74 -23.40
CA HIS A 133 1.12 13.60 -23.97
C HIS A 133 1.63 12.98 -25.29
N VAL A 134 1.41 13.66 -26.42
CA VAL A 134 1.85 13.18 -27.74
C VAL A 134 3.07 13.96 -28.20
N HIS A 135 4.18 13.25 -28.43
CA HIS A 135 5.39 13.82 -29.02
C HIS A 135 5.46 13.44 -30.50
N HIS A 136 5.31 14.43 -31.39
CA HIS A 136 5.48 14.22 -32.82
C HIS A 136 6.95 14.39 -33.20
N HIS A 137 7.60 13.29 -33.61
CA HIS A 137 8.87 13.41 -34.32
C HIS A 137 8.60 13.54 -35.82
N ARG A 138 8.81 14.74 -36.36
CA ARG A 138 8.87 14.94 -37.82
C ARG A 138 10.23 14.43 -38.32
N PRO A 139 10.29 13.49 -39.27
CA PRO A 139 11.56 13.09 -39.86
C PRO A 139 12.19 14.28 -40.60
N ALA A 140 13.53 14.39 -40.52
CA ALA A 140 14.28 15.43 -41.23
C ALA A 140 14.07 15.28 -42.75
N ALA A 141 13.88 16.40 -43.44
CA ALA A 141 13.70 16.41 -44.89
C ALA A 141 15.01 15.96 -45.57
N GLY A 142 15.05 14.73 -46.09
CA GLY A 142 16.22 14.22 -46.81
C GLY A 142 16.17 12.74 -47.21
N GLU A 143 15.45 11.89 -46.47
CA GLU A 143 15.34 10.45 -46.78
C GLU A 143 14.00 10.11 -47.41
N TYR A 144 13.87 10.40 -48.71
CA TYR A 144 12.91 9.72 -49.56
C TYR A 144 13.68 8.83 -50.55
N PRO A 145 13.49 7.49 -50.53
CA PRO A 145 13.98 6.66 -51.62
C PRO A 145 13.22 6.98 -52.91
N ALA A 146 13.96 7.15 -54.01
CA ALA A 146 13.41 7.51 -55.31
C ALA A 146 12.44 6.43 -55.83
N PRO A 147 11.32 6.80 -56.48
CA PRO A 147 10.43 5.84 -57.13
C PRO A 147 11.14 5.21 -58.35
N ALA A 148 10.92 3.89 -58.52
CA ALA A 148 11.40 3.08 -59.65
C ALA A 148 10.65 3.35 -60.95
#